data_AF-A0A179HLJ5-F1
#
_entry.id   AF-A0A179HLJ5-F1
#
_cell.length_a   1.000
_cell.length_b   1.000
_cell.length_c   1.000
_cell.angle_alpha   90.00
_cell.angle_beta   90.00
_cell.angle_gamma   90.00
#
_symmetry.space_group_name_H-M   'P 1'
#
loop_
_entity.id
_entity.type
_entity.pdbx_description
1 polymer ?
#
loop_
_entity_poly.entity_id
_entity_poly.type
_entity_poly.pdbx_seq_one_letter_code
_entity_poly.pdbx_strand_id
1 'polypeptide(L)'
;MAAWSKFSNMASAVRGASWFRPVTTSSKPSGTPERSRLVPILAASACVAAGAFYLTRQANARMDLAQDANVDVSSKSLRITLSPTSPTPSEDSRIAFYDTLEANPPDVSTLPIEHAVLTSAPSVPPPLTRTHAALVKVDLTTSPKLVQVTNQYKYEAWTFNGTVPGPFIRARAGDVVELTLTNRDETGNPHNIDSHAFTGPGGGAALTNADEGEAKTARFRLLCPGLYVYHCAAAPVPVHIANGMFGLMYVQPADGEGGGSDLPAVDREYYVMQSEVYHEPPETDEETGRPSGTVEFSYPQGLREEPNAVVFNGREAALTREAPLKARTGETVRIFFGNAGPNLTSSLHVIGSHFRRVYRDGDVLSPPGRFVGTVGVPPGGAAIVDLKAVVPGTYTLVDHAIFRLDKGAVGFLNVAGEARPDVYGSAEPPAPCVGCKLHA
;
A
#
# COMPACT_ATOMS: atom_id res chain seq x y z
N MET A 1 33.92 -5.63 -23.56
CA MET A 1 34.01 -4.17 -23.80
C MET A 1 33.64 -3.87 -25.25
N ALA A 2 32.35 -3.60 -25.51
CA ALA A 2 31.80 -2.89 -26.68
C ALA A 2 30.30 -3.17 -26.75
N ALA A 3 29.46 -2.21 -26.33
CA ALA A 3 28.08 -2.02 -26.82
C ALA A 3 27.36 -0.87 -26.09
N TRP A 4 27.94 0.34 -26.02
CA TRP A 4 27.20 1.55 -25.61
C TRP A 4 27.58 2.71 -26.53
N SER A 5 26.94 2.81 -27.69
CA SER A 5 26.92 4.05 -28.48
C SER A 5 25.69 4.07 -29.40
N LYS A 6 24.54 4.42 -28.86
CA LYS A 6 23.39 4.92 -29.62
C LYS A 6 22.40 5.44 -28.58
N PHE A 7 22.50 6.72 -28.22
CA PHE A 7 21.41 7.62 -27.81
C PHE A 7 22.04 8.93 -27.32
N SER A 8 22.52 9.73 -28.27
CA SER A 8 22.68 11.17 -28.08
C SER A 8 22.69 11.82 -29.46
N ASN A 9 22.01 12.95 -29.56
CA ASN A 9 21.90 13.88 -30.71
C ASN A 9 20.57 13.83 -31.46
N MET A 10 19.59 14.58 -30.93
CA MET A 10 18.75 15.43 -31.77
C MET A 10 18.28 16.63 -30.95
N ALA A 11 19.12 17.67 -30.92
CA ALA A 11 18.68 19.02 -30.64
C ALA A 11 19.56 20.01 -31.42
N SER A 12 18.89 20.91 -32.13
CA SER A 12 19.41 22.13 -32.78
C SER A 12 19.78 22.08 -34.26
N ALA A 13 19.09 22.97 -34.98
CA ALA A 13 19.42 23.64 -36.24
C ALA A 13 19.35 22.85 -37.55
N VAL A 14 18.42 23.26 -38.43
CA VAL A 14 18.72 24.15 -39.57
C VAL A 14 17.42 24.67 -40.21
N ARG A 15 17.48 25.93 -40.60
CA ARG A 15 16.45 26.75 -41.26
C ARG A 15 16.26 26.35 -42.73
N GLY A 16 15.02 26.45 -43.19
CA GLY A 16 14.63 27.03 -44.49
C GLY A 16 14.88 26.23 -45.78
N ALA A 17 13.80 25.83 -46.45
CA ALA A 17 13.50 26.24 -47.83
C ALA A 17 12.21 25.56 -48.29
N SER A 18 11.24 26.37 -48.69
CA SER A 18 9.97 25.98 -49.32
C SER A 18 10.17 25.67 -50.80
N TRP A 19 9.60 24.58 -51.31
CA TRP A 19 9.13 24.47 -52.69
C TRP A 19 8.04 23.39 -52.73
N PHE A 20 6.83 23.72 -53.17
CA PHE A 20 6.02 22.92 -54.12
C PHE A 20 4.70 23.64 -54.40
N ARG A 21 4.42 23.85 -55.70
CA ARG A 21 3.14 24.29 -56.25
C ARG A 21 2.58 23.18 -57.17
N PRO A 22 1.25 23.14 -57.40
CA PRO A 22 0.51 21.95 -57.84
C PRO A 22 0.15 21.93 -59.33
N VAL A 23 -0.34 20.80 -59.84
CA VAL A 23 -1.05 20.69 -61.13
C VAL A 23 -2.27 19.77 -61.01
N THR A 24 -3.39 20.26 -61.56
CA THR A 24 -4.73 19.68 -61.71
C THR A 24 -4.87 18.96 -63.08
N THR A 25 -5.68 17.91 -63.28
CA THR A 25 -7.06 17.91 -63.87
C THR A 25 -7.43 16.45 -64.29
N SER A 26 -8.58 15.88 -63.88
CA SER A 26 -9.89 15.69 -64.57
C SER A 26 -9.99 14.61 -65.69
N SER A 27 -10.81 13.56 -65.49
CA SER A 27 -12.05 13.27 -66.28
C SER A 27 -12.77 11.95 -65.85
N LYS A 28 -14.11 11.95 -65.96
CA LYS A 28 -15.17 10.91 -65.72
C LYS A 28 -15.95 10.73 -67.07
N PRO A 29 -17.14 10.03 -67.24
CA PRO A 29 -18.03 9.24 -66.33
C PRO A 29 -18.72 7.97 -66.95
N SER A 30 -19.50 7.22 -66.15
CA SER A 30 -20.88 6.70 -66.40
C SER A 30 -21.25 5.72 -65.24
N GLY A 31 -22.46 5.53 -64.68
CA GLY A 31 -23.81 6.09 -64.78
C GLY A 31 -24.63 5.59 -63.55
N THR A 32 -25.66 6.37 -63.17
CA THR A 32 -26.55 6.45 -61.96
C THR A 32 -27.63 5.35 -61.82
N PRO A 33 -28.62 5.38 -60.87
CA PRO A 33 -28.99 6.35 -59.78
C PRO A 33 -29.22 5.66 -58.39
N GLU A 34 -29.75 6.20 -57.30
CA GLU A 34 -29.88 7.51 -56.62
C GLU A 34 -30.78 7.23 -55.38
N ARG A 35 -30.43 7.73 -54.17
CA ARG A 35 -31.41 8.26 -53.18
C ARG A 35 -30.68 9.01 -52.06
N SER A 36 -31.06 10.27 -51.91
CA SER A 36 -30.48 11.31 -51.07
C SER A 36 -31.13 11.39 -49.70
N ARG A 37 -30.37 11.81 -48.67
CA ARG A 37 -30.79 12.71 -47.58
C ARG A 37 -29.56 13.40 -46.99
N LEU A 38 -29.59 14.74 -46.97
CA LEU A 38 -28.58 15.67 -46.45
C LEU A 38 -29.03 16.21 -45.07
N VAL A 39 -28.10 16.34 -44.13
CA VAL A 39 -28.09 17.37 -43.07
C VAL A 39 -26.62 17.75 -42.80
N PRO A 40 -26.25 19.05 -42.74
CA PRO A 40 -24.85 19.46 -42.59
C PRO A 40 -24.45 19.71 -41.13
N ILE A 41 -23.15 19.51 -40.88
CA ILE A 41 -22.39 19.93 -39.70
C ILE A 41 -21.88 21.36 -39.96
N LEU A 42 -22.02 22.27 -39.00
CA LEU A 42 -21.28 23.53 -38.96
C LEU A 42 -20.75 23.79 -37.53
N ALA A 43 -19.54 24.33 -37.52
CA ALA A 43 -18.58 24.34 -36.42
C ALA A 43 -18.78 25.46 -35.39
N ALA A 44 -18.11 25.26 -34.25
CA ALA A 44 -17.93 26.15 -33.12
C ALA A 44 -17.16 27.44 -33.43
N SER A 45 -17.48 28.55 -32.73
CA SER A 45 -16.53 29.27 -31.86
C SER A 45 -17.18 30.48 -31.14
N ALA A 46 -16.68 30.74 -29.91
CA ALA A 46 -16.67 31.99 -29.13
C ALA A 46 -17.95 32.52 -28.43
N CYS A 47 -17.96 32.54 -27.09
CA CYS A 47 -17.68 33.77 -26.31
C CYS A 47 -17.76 33.57 -24.78
N VAL A 48 -16.84 34.25 -24.10
CA VAL A 48 -16.57 34.35 -22.66
C VAL A 48 -17.53 35.36 -22.00
N ALA A 49 -17.76 35.19 -20.69
CA ALA A 49 -18.32 36.13 -19.71
C ALA A 49 -19.82 36.02 -19.37
N ALA A 50 -20.12 35.35 -18.26
CA ALA A 50 -21.25 35.68 -17.36
C ALA A 50 -21.06 35.01 -15.99
N GLY A 51 -20.09 35.50 -15.20
CA GLY A 51 -19.90 35.13 -13.80
C GLY A 51 -19.80 36.38 -12.95
N ALA A 52 -20.94 36.87 -12.44
CA ALA A 52 -21.04 37.85 -11.35
C ALA A 52 -22.51 38.20 -11.10
N PHE A 53 -23.28 37.35 -10.41
CA PHE A 53 -24.57 37.75 -9.82
C PHE A 53 -25.05 36.75 -8.76
N TYR A 54 -24.29 36.51 -7.69
CA TYR A 54 -24.84 35.82 -6.51
C TYR A 54 -24.08 36.03 -5.19
N LEU A 55 -23.47 37.20 -4.96
CA LEU A 55 -22.88 37.55 -3.66
C LEU A 55 -23.03 39.05 -3.42
N THR A 56 -24.22 39.50 -3.00
CA THR A 56 -24.44 40.78 -2.27
C THR A 56 -25.91 40.90 -1.89
N ARG A 57 -26.35 40.15 -0.88
CA ARG A 57 -27.53 40.52 -0.07
C ARG A 57 -27.57 39.64 1.18
N GLN A 58 -27.03 40.20 2.26
CA GLN A 58 -27.37 40.00 3.68
C GLN A 58 -26.11 40.03 4.55
N ALA A 59 -25.51 41.22 4.61
CA ALA A 59 -24.72 41.65 5.76
C ALA A 59 -25.23 43.05 6.11
N ASN A 60 -25.95 43.16 7.23
CA ASN A 60 -26.08 44.33 8.12
C ASN A 60 -27.37 44.26 8.94
N ALA A 61 -27.26 43.75 10.17
CA ALA A 61 -27.94 44.31 11.33
C ALA A 61 -27.19 43.86 12.61
N ARG A 62 -26.66 44.85 13.33
CA ARG A 62 -25.93 44.74 14.60
C ARG A 62 -26.91 44.64 15.79
N MET A 63 -26.42 43.97 16.85
CA MET A 63 -26.53 44.24 18.31
C MET A 63 -27.65 45.16 18.82
N ASP A 64 -28.44 44.74 19.82
CA ASP A 64 -28.09 44.91 21.25
C ASP A 64 -29.14 44.35 22.24
N LEU A 65 -28.61 43.89 23.38
CA LEU A 65 -29.12 43.90 24.77
C LEU A 65 -30.25 42.98 25.28
N ALA A 66 -29.97 42.50 26.50
CA ALA A 66 -30.63 41.49 27.30
C ALA A 66 -31.88 41.98 28.04
N GLN A 67 -32.77 41.03 28.40
CA GLN A 67 -33.56 41.10 29.63
C GLN A 67 -34.06 39.72 30.06
N ASP A 68 -33.99 39.51 31.37
CA ASP A 68 -34.18 38.27 32.14
C ASP A 68 -35.57 37.62 32.01
N ALA A 69 -35.59 36.29 32.11
CA ALA A 69 -36.69 35.56 32.75
C ALA A 69 -36.20 34.21 33.29
N ASN A 70 -36.04 34.15 34.62
CA ASN A 70 -35.87 32.94 35.41
C ASN A 70 -37.03 31.96 35.20
N VAL A 71 -36.72 30.69 34.94
CA VAL A 71 -37.65 29.57 35.14
C VAL A 71 -36.94 28.50 35.95
N ASP A 72 -37.40 28.33 37.19
CA ASP A 72 -37.00 27.30 38.15
C ASP A 72 -37.79 26.01 37.86
N VAL A 73 -37.09 24.91 37.58
CA VAL A 73 -37.67 23.56 37.56
C VAL A 73 -36.76 22.62 38.34
N SER A 74 -37.17 22.36 39.57
CA SER A 74 -36.69 21.32 40.49
C SER A 74 -36.50 19.97 39.78
N SER A 75 -35.28 19.42 39.79
CA SER A 75 -35.01 18.01 39.49
C SER A 75 -34.21 17.35 40.63
N LYS A 76 -34.75 16.24 41.13
CA LYS A 76 -34.14 15.39 42.16
C LYS A 76 -32.81 14.84 41.64
N SER A 77 -31.71 15.13 42.34
CA SER A 77 -30.37 14.68 41.97
C SER A 77 -30.14 13.22 42.34
N LEU A 78 -30.05 12.34 41.35
CA LEU A 78 -29.42 11.02 41.49
C LEU A 78 -27.91 11.22 41.48
N ARG A 79 -27.23 10.94 42.60
CA ARG A 79 -25.76 10.98 42.66
C ARG A 79 -25.19 9.70 42.06
N ILE A 80 -24.80 9.76 40.79
CA ILE A 80 -23.88 8.80 40.18
C ILE A 80 -22.47 9.25 40.54
N THR A 81 -21.77 8.46 41.36
CA THR A 81 -20.37 8.67 41.65
C THR A 81 -19.55 8.19 40.46
N LEU A 82 -19.20 9.11 39.55
CA LEU A 82 -18.21 8.86 38.50
C LEU A 82 -16.83 8.92 39.15
N SER A 83 -16.14 7.79 39.22
CA SER A 83 -14.70 7.76 39.47
C SER A 83 -13.97 8.43 38.29
N PRO A 84 -12.96 9.29 38.53
CA PRO A 84 -12.26 9.95 37.44
C PRO A 84 -11.43 8.90 36.68
N THR A 85 -11.87 8.57 35.47
CA THR A 85 -11.02 7.99 34.44
C THR A 85 -9.96 9.03 34.08
N SER A 86 -8.70 8.63 34.03
CA SER A 86 -7.59 9.47 33.55
C SER A 86 -7.97 10.18 32.25
N PRO A 87 -7.66 11.49 32.09
CA PRO A 87 -8.04 12.21 30.90
C PRO A 87 -7.27 11.64 29.70
N THR A 88 -8.02 11.14 28.70
CA THR A 88 -7.46 10.87 27.39
C THR A 88 -6.86 12.17 26.84
N PRO A 89 -5.61 12.19 26.35
CA PRO A 89 -5.03 13.39 25.75
C PRO A 89 -5.93 13.92 24.63
N SER A 90 -6.19 15.23 24.60
CA SER A 90 -6.93 15.85 23.49
C SER A 90 -6.17 15.65 22.17
N GLU A 91 -6.86 15.66 21.03
CA GLU A 91 -6.25 15.53 19.70
C GLU A 91 -5.10 16.53 19.49
N ASP A 92 -5.31 17.79 19.91
CA ASP A 92 -4.32 18.85 19.88
C ASP A 92 -3.04 18.52 20.68
N SER A 93 -3.17 17.84 21.82
CA SER A 93 -2.02 17.49 22.66
C SER A 93 -1.16 16.37 22.07
N ARG A 94 -1.75 15.48 21.27
CA ARG A 94 -1.02 14.37 20.62
C ARG A 94 -0.20 14.87 19.44
N ILE A 95 -0.75 15.77 18.63
CA ILE A 95 -0.02 16.38 17.52
C ILE A 95 1.11 17.28 18.04
N ALA A 96 0.85 18.08 19.07
CA ALA A 96 1.87 18.93 19.69
C ALA A 96 3.10 18.14 20.16
N PHE A 97 2.94 16.89 20.61
CA PHE A 97 4.08 16.02 20.94
C PHE A 97 4.98 15.78 19.73
N TYR A 98 4.43 15.44 18.57
CA TYR A 98 5.23 15.18 17.37
C TYR A 98 5.88 16.46 16.82
N ASP A 99 5.21 17.62 16.96
CA ASP A 99 5.82 18.93 16.65
C ASP A 99 7.04 19.19 17.56
N THR A 100 6.94 18.85 18.86
CA THR A 100 8.08 19.00 19.78
C THR A 100 9.20 18.01 19.46
N LEU A 101 8.86 16.81 19.00
CA LEU A 101 9.83 15.81 18.56
C LEU A 101 10.59 16.37 17.36
N GLU A 102 9.90 16.87 16.34
CA GLU A 102 10.53 17.53 15.18
C GLU A 102 11.45 18.68 15.61
N ALA A 103 10.97 19.60 16.44
CA ALA A 103 11.71 20.79 16.87
C ALA A 103 12.95 20.49 17.73
N ASN A 104 12.98 19.35 18.44
CA ASN A 104 14.05 18.98 19.36
C ASN A 104 14.79 17.72 18.88
N PRO A 105 15.79 17.86 17.98
CA PRO A 105 16.59 16.73 17.54
C PRO A 105 17.46 16.16 18.66
N PRO A 106 17.53 14.81 18.83
CA PRO A 106 18.44 14.20 19.77
C PRO A 106 19.88 14.31 19.28
N ASP A 107 20.83 14.32 20.21
CA ASP A 107 22.22 14.05 19.87
C ASP A 107 22.37 12.55 19.53
N VAL A 108 22.48 12.25 18.24
CA VAL A 108 22.57 10.88 17.71
C VAL A 108 23.73 10.10 18.32
N SER A 109 24.83 10.78 18.71
CA SER A 109 25.99 10.12 19.31
C SER A 109 25.74 9.57 20.72
N THR A 110 24.66 10.04 21.37
CA THR A 110 24.26 9.62 22.72
C THR A 110 23.18 8.55 22.72
N LEU A 111 22.55 8.28 21.57
CA LEU A 111 21.46 7.31 21.49
C LEU A 111 21.98 5.89 21.68
N PRO A 112 21.25 5.03 22.43
CA PRO A 112 21.55 3.61 22.48
C PRO A 112 21.42 3.01 21.08
N ILE A 113 22.37 2.14 20.72
CA ILE A 113 22.40 1.47 19.43
C ILE A 113 21.61 0.17 19.54
N GLU A 114 20.64 -0.01 18.66
CA GLU A 114 19.88 -1.25 18.53
C GLU A 114 19.99 -1.77 17.10
N HIS A 115 20.05 -3.09 16.94
CA HIS A 115 19.94 -3.72 15.63
C HIS A 115 18.48 -4.11 15.39
N ALA A 116 17.92 -3.73 14.25
CA ALA A 116 16.56 -4.05 13.91
C ALA A 116 16.36 -5.57 13.80
N VAL A 117 15.30 -6.07 14.45
CA VAL A 117 14.82 -7.44 14.23
C VAL A 117 13.99 -7.43 12.96
N LEU A 118 14.55 -7.93 11.86
CA LEU A 118 13.86 -8.03 10.57
C LEU A 118 13.15 -9.38 10.46
N THR A 119 11.91 -9.38 9.94
CA THR A 119 11.16 -10.63 9.70
C THR A 119 10.63 -10.68 8.27
N SER A 120 10.69 -11.86 7.65
CA SER A 120 10.03 -12.10 6.36
C SER A 120 8.54 -12.35 6.55
N ALA A 121 7.74 -11.91 5.59
CA ALA A 121 6.31 -12.16 5.58
C ALA A 121 6.00 -13.68 5.61
N PRO A 122 4.98 -14.13 6.37
CA PRO A 122 3.98 -13.31 7.05
C PRO A 122 4.31 -12.93 8.50
N SER A 123 5.55 -13.10 8.95
CA SER A 123 5.94 -12.80 10.33
C SER A 123 6.19 -11.30 10.54
N VAL A 124 5.93 -10.82 11.75
CA VAL A 124 6.16 -9.44 12.19
C VAL A 124 7.20 -9.47 13.33
N PRO A 125 8.10 -8.47 13.47
CA PRO A 125 9.02 -8.39 14.58
C PRO A 125 8.27 -8.24 15.91
N PRO A 126 8.83 -8.64 17.06
CA PRO A 126 8.19 -8.43 18.35
C PRO A 126 7.81 -6.96 18.61
N PRO A 127 6.74 -6.68 19.38
CA PRO A 127 6.43 -5.31 19.80
C PRO A 127 7.60 -4.67 20.55
N LEU A 128 7.79 -3.36 20.36
CA LEU A 128 8.85 -2.63 21.06
C LEU A 128 8.41 -2.38 22.51
N THR A 129 9.28 -2.72 23.46
CA THR A 129 9.02 -2.49 24.90
C THR A 129 9.73 -1.24 25.43
N ARG A 130 10.58 -0.61 24.63
CA ARG A 130 11.34 0.57 25.04
C ARG A 130 10.51 1.84 24.92
N THR A 131 10.79 2.78 25.80
CA THR A 131 10.10 4.07 25.90
C THR A 131 10.96 5.26 25.48
N HIS A 132 12.19 5.02 25.00
CA HIS A 132 13.14 6.03 24.57
C HIS A 132 13.54 5.84 23.10
N ALA A 133 14.06 6.91 22.48
CA ALA A 133 14.60 6.88 21.12
C ALA A 133 15.94 6.13 21.06
N ALA A 134 16.18 5.43 19.95
CA ALA A 134 17.42 4.70 19.69
C ALA A 134 18.00 5.02 18.30
N LEU A 135 19.28 4.72 18.11
CA LEU A 135 19.89 4.59 16.79
C LEU A 135 19.66 3.14 16.32
N VAL A 136 18.65 2.95 15.47
CA VAL A 136 18.23 1.63 14.98
C VAL A 136 18.96 1.31 13.68
N LYS A 137 19.84 0.31 13.71
CA LYS A 137 20.57 -0.17 12.54
C LYS A 137 19.72 -1.12 11.72
N VAL A 138 19.55 -0.82 10.44
CA VAL A 138 18.76 -1.60 9.48
C VAL A 138 19.65 -1.95 8.30
N ASP A 139 19.92 -3.24 8.12
CA ASP A 139 20.72 -3.74 7.00
C ASP A 139 19.80 -4.40 5.96
N LEU A 140 19.78 -3.83 4.75
CA LEU A 140 19.04 -4.37 3.60
C LEU A 140 20.02 -4.77 2.50
N THR A 141 19.76 -5.90 1.85
CA THR A 141 20.53 -6.39 0.71
C THR A 141 19.61 -6.61 -0.48
N THR A 142 19.91 -6.00 -1.62
CA THR A 142 19.13 -6.18 -2.85
C THR A 142 19.73 -7.26 -3.73
N SER A 143 18.88 -8.12 -4.31
CA SER A 143 19.30 -9.14 -5.27
C SER A 143 18.11 -9.67 -6.07
N PRO A 144 18.31 -10.10 -7.32
CA PRO A 144 17.31 -10.85 -8.08
C PRO A 144 17.15 -12.25 -7.49
N LYS A 145 15.94 -12.81 -7.61
CA LYS A 145 15.62 -14.16 -7.18
C LYS A 145 14.50 -14.75 -8.03
N LEU A 146 14.78 -15.91 -8.61
CA LEU A 146 13.76 -16.67 -9.35
C LEU A 146 12.73 -17.25 -8.37
N VAL A 147 11.48 -16.82 -8.48
CA VAL A 147 10.37 -17.26 -7.62
C VAL A 147 9.27 -17.93 -8.45
N GLN A 148 8.61 -18.95 -7.87
CA GLN A 148 7.39 -19.53 -8.45
C GLN A 148 6.23 -18.58 -8.16
N VAL A 149 5.93 -17.65 -9.07
CA VAL A 149 4.98 -16.55 -8.85
C VAL A 149 3.52 -16.99 -9.01
N THR A 150 3.26 -17.86 -9.99
CA THR A 150 1.97 -18.55 -10.18
C THR A 150 2.18 -20.05 -10.19
N ASN A 151 1.10 -20.83 -10.21
CA ASN A 151 1.21 -22.30 -10.39
C ASN A 151 1.84 -22.71 -11.74
N GLN A 152 1.90 -21.81 -12.72
CA GLN A 152 2.38 -22.10 -14.07
C GLN A 152 3.79 -21.55 -14.33
N TYR A 153 4.09 -20.36 -13.81
CA TYR A 153 5.28 -19.62 -14.21
C TYR A 153 6.15 -19.21 -13.03
N LYS A 154 7.46 -19.27 -13.27
CA LYS A 154 8.49 -18.61 -12.49
C LYS A 154 8.72 -17.21 -13.02
N TYR A 155 9.21 -16.34 -12.14
CA TYR A 155 9.48 -14.94 -12.44
C TYR A 155 10.73 -14.50 -11.70
N GLU A 156 11.58 -13.69 -12.32
CA GLU A 156 12.73 -13.12 -11.65
C GLU A 156 12.29 -11.90 -10.83
N ALA A 157 12.09 -12.12 -9.53
CA ALA A 157 11.75 -11.04 -8.62
C ALA A 157 13.01 -10.28 -8.21
N TRP A 158 12.91 -8.96 -8.12
CA TRP A 158 13.94 -8.11 -7.51
C TRP A 158 13.55 -7.87 -6.06
N THR A 159 14.44 -8.18 -5.13
CA THR A 159 14.07 -8.34 -3.72
C THR A 159 14.88 -7.47 -2.80
N PHE A 160 14.30 -7.10 -1.66
CA PHE A 160 15.05 -6.77 -0.46
C PHE A 160 15.17 -8.03 0.40
N ASN A 161 16.38 -8.41 0.78
CA ASN A 161 16.75 -9.57 1.58
C ASN A 161 16.20 -10.92 1.06
N GLY A 162 16.07 -11.07 -0.26
CA GLY A 162 15.76 -12.35 -0.88
C GLY A 162 14.30 -12.80 -0.74
N THR A 163 13.38 -11.89 -0.39
CA THR A 163 11.93 -12.16 -0.28
C THR A 163 11.09 -11.07 -0.95
N VAL A 164 9.86 -11.43 -1.34
CA VAL A 164 8.80 -10.49 -1.75
C VAL A 164 7.58 -10.72 -0.84
N PRO A 165 7.13 -9.71 -0.09
CA PRO A 165 7.79 -8.41 0.10
C PRO A 165 9.15 -8.55 0.82
N GLY A 166 9.89 -7.46 0.85
CA GLY A 166 11.06 -7.30 1.72
C GLY A 166 10.72 -7.43 3.21
N PRO A 167 11.72 -7.43 4.09
CA PRO A 167 11.49 -7.63 5.51
C PRO A 167 10.65 -6.55 6.16
N PHE A 168 9.81 -6.92 7.10
CA PHE A 168 9.11 -5.96 7.94
C PHE A 168 10.11 -5.25 8.86
N ILE A 169 10.06 -3.92 8.88
CA ILE A 169 10.85 -3.08 9.79
C ILE A 169 9.93 -2.53 10.87
N ARG A 170 10.30 -2.68 12.14
CA ARG A 170 9.56 -2.11 13.27
C ARG A 170 10.48 -1.15 14.04
N ALA A 171 10.04 0.09 14.14
CA ALA A 171 10.75 1.17 14.82
C ALA A 171 9.73 2.04 15.61
N ARG A 172 10.20 3.08 16.28
CA ARG A 172 9.39 3.99 17.09
C ARG A 172 9.59 5.42 16.62
N ALA A 173 8.55 6.24 16.70
CA ALA A 173 8.69 7.67 16.48
C ALA A 173 9.75 8.25 17.44
N GLY A 174 10.64 9.06 16.88
CA GLY A 174 11.81 9.61 17.57
C GLY A 174 13.11 8.86 17.32
N ASP A 175 13.05 7.62 16.87
CA ASP A 175 14.26 6.88 16.49
C ASP A 175 14.99 7.52 15.33
N VAL A 176 16.29 7.25 15.26
CA VAL A 176 17.09 7.47 14.07
C VAL A 176 17.38 6.11 13.46
N VAL A 177 16.86 5.85 12.27
CA VAL A 177 17.17 4.65 11.49
C VAL A 177 18.47 4.89 10.73
N GLU A 178 19.52 4.14 11.04
CA GLU A 178 20.73 4.04 10.23
C GLU A 178 20.56 2.86 9.26
N LEU A 179 20.21 3.16 8.01
CA LEU A 179 19.96 2.16 6.99
C LEU A 179 21.21 1.97 6.14
N THR A 180 21.68 0.73 6.03
CA THR A 180 22.70 0.31 5.07
C THR A 180 22.05 -0.54 3.97
N LEU A 181 22.06 -0.03 2.74
CA LEU A 181 21.61 -0.76 1.56
C LEU A 181 22.82 -1.31 0.81
N THR A 182 22.92 -2.63 0.69
CA THR A 182 23.96 -3.31 -0.10
C THR A 182 23.36 -3.88 -1.37
N ASN A 183 23.88 -3.50 -2.53
CA ASN A 183 23.40 -4.02 -3.81
C ASN A 183 24.21 -5.23 -4.29
N ARG A 184 23.54 -6.35 -4.47
CA ARG A 184 24.07 -7.63 -4.98
C ARG A 184 23.36 -8.06 -6.27
N ASP A 185 22.75 -7.12 -7.00
CA ASP A 185 22.19 -7.40 -8.32
C ASP A 185 23.32 -7.51 -9.37
N GLU A 186 23.68 -8.76 -9.70
CA GLU A 186 24.70 -9.09 -10.70
C GLU A 186 24.32 -8.74 -12.14
N THR A 187 23.07 -8.31 -12.38
CA THR A 187 22.61 -7.81 -13.70
C THR A 187 22.96 -6.33 -13.92
N GLY A 188 23.48 -5.65 -12.90
CA GLY A 188 23.98 -4.28 -12.99
C GLY A 188 22.92 -3.20 -12.74
N ASN A 189 21.69 -3.54 -12.33
CA ASN A 189 20.70 -2.52 -12.01
C ASN A 189 21.06 -1.78 -10.71
N PRO A 190 21.01 -0.44 -10.69
CA PRO A 190 21.12 0.29 -9.44
C PRO A 190 19.85 0.11 -8.61
N HIS A 191 20.01 0.10 -7.30
CA HIS A 191 18.90 0.02 -6.37
C HIS A 191 19.04 1.07 -5.27
N ASN A 192 17.89 1.53 -4.78
CA ASN A 192 17.80 2.47 -3.68
C ASN A 192 16.55 2.17 -2.86
N ILE A 193 16.28 2.99 -1.83
CA ILE A 193 15.05 2.90 -1.05
C ILE A 193 14.39 4.27 -0.89
N ASP A 194 13.13 4.35 -1.28
CA ASP A 194 12.16 5.37 -0.87
C ASP A 194 11.28 4.74 0.22
N SER A 195 11.41 5.24 1.45
CA SER A 195 10.54 4.87 2.56
C SER A 195 9.57 6.01 2.84
N HIS A 196 8.28 5.72 2.83
CA HIS A 196 7.25 6.71 3.12
C HIS A 196 7.25 7.15 4.59
N ALA A 197 8.00 6.46 5.45
CA ALA A 197 8.27 6.87 6.83
C ALA A 197 9.38 7.94 6.94
N PHE A 198 10.19 8.15 5.90
CA PHE A 198 11.32 9.07 5.93
C PHE A 198 10.92 10.45 5.42
N THR A 199 11.18 11.48 6.22
CA THR A 199 10.97 12.87 5.82
C THR A 199 12.21 13.40 5.09
N GLY A 200 12.08 13.61 3.78
CA GLY A 200 13.15 14.19 2.94
C GLY A 200 12.95 13.87 1.46
N PRO A 201 13.76 14.46 0.57
CA PRO A 201 13.65 14.21 -0.87
C PRO A 201 13.74 12.72 -1.23
N GLY A 202 12.74 12.24 -1.97
CA GLY A 202 12.66 10.86 -2.46
C GLY A 202 12.67 9.79 -1.37
N GLY A 203 12.28 10.13 -0.13
CA GLY A 203 12.21 9.18 0.99
C GLY A 203 13.52 8.44 1.26
N GLY A 204 14.66 9.05 0.95
CA GLY A 204 16.00 8.45 1.11
C GLY A 204 16.63 7.88 -0.17
N ALA A 205 15.93 7.86 -1.30
CA ALA A 205 16.38 7.21 -2.53
C ALA A 205 17.74 7.74 -3.01
N ALA A 206 17.93 9.06 -3.05
CA ALA A 206 19.20 9.66 -3.50
C ALA A 206 20.38 9.35 -2.56
N LEU A 207 20.13 9.20 -1.26
CA LEU A 207 21.17 8.91 -0.25
C LEU A 207 21.55 7.43 -0.19
N THR A 208 20.69 6.57 -0.72
CA THR A 208 20.82 5.12 -0.65
C THR A 208 21.04 4.47 -2.02
N ASN A 209 21.23 5.28 -3.07
CA ASN A 209 21.47 4.77 -4.42
C ASN A 209 22.81 4.04 -4.53
N ALA A 210 22.73 2.71 -4.66
CA ALA A 210 23.84 1.79 -4.70
C ALA A 210 23.91 1.10 -6.06
N ASP A 211 25.05 1.22 -6.74
CA ASP A 211 25.38 0.42 -7.92
C ASP A 211 25.73 -1.02 -7.53
N GLU A 212 25.88 -1.92 -8.50
CA GLU A 212 26.27 -3.31 -8.27
C GLU A 212 27.53 -3.42 -7.38
N GLY A 213 27.43 -4.20 -6.30
CA GLY A 213 28.52 -4.43 -5.36
C GLY A 213 28.73 -3.31 -4.34
N GLU A 214 28.01 -2.19 -4.45
CA GLU A 214 28.13 -1.06 -3.54
C GLU A 214 27.27 -1.23 -2.28
N ALA A 215 27.71 -0.61 -1.18
CA ALA A 215 26.89 -0.37 -0.01
C ALA A 215 26.79 1.12 0.30
N LYS A 216 25.58 1.62 0.55
CA LYS A 216 25.31 3.00 0.98
C LYS A 216 24.65 3.00 2.35
N THR A 217 25.16 3.86 3.25
CA THR A 217 24.59 4.04 4.59
C THR A 217 24.08 5.46 4.77
N ALA A 218 22.85 5.62 5.24
CA ALA A 218 22.24 6.91 5.53
C ALA A 218 21.42 6.84 6.83
N ARG A 219 21.16 8.01 7.43
CA ARG A 219 20.40 8.13 8.68
C ARG A 219 19.14 8.93 8.48
N PHE A 220 18.02 8.42 9.01
CA PHE A 220 16.70 9.01 8.87
C PHE A 220 16.01 9.05 10.23
N ARG A 221 15.64 10.24 10.69
CA ARG A 221 14.86 10.37 11.92
C ARG A 221 13.38 10.13 11.61
N LEU A 222 12.73 9.31 12.42
CA LEU A 222 11.31 8.99 12.26
C LEU A 222 10.46 10.01 13.00
N LEU A 223 9.83 10.91 12.24
CA LEU A 223 9.04 12.02 12.79
C LEU A 223 7.56 11.66 12.95
N CYS A 224 7.03 10.84 12.04
CA CYS A 224 5.62 10.50 11.97
C CYS A 224 5.39 9.02 12.31
N PRO A 225 4.49 8.69 13.25
CA PRO A 225 4.09 7.32 13.49
C PRO A 225 3.07 6.84 12.47
N GLY A 226 3.07 5.55 12.17
CA GLY A 226 2.19 4.97 11.16
C GLY A 226 2.71 3.66 10.61
N LEU A 227 1.94 3.09 9.68
CA LEU A 227 2.38 1.99 8.83
C LEU A 227 2.67 2.52 7.43
N TYR A 228 3.90 2.37 6.98
CA TYR A 228 4.40 2.98 5.74
C TYR A 228 4.93 1.91 4.80
N VAL A 229 4.70 2.09 3.51
CA VAL A 229 5.40 1.34 2.47
C VAL A 229 6.83 1.88 2.36
N TYR A 230 7.77 0.99 2.07
CA TYR A 230 9.03 1.37 1.46
C TYR A 230 9.20 0.59 0.16
N HIS A 231 9.84 1.18 -0.84
CA HIS A 231 10.09 0.54 -2.12
C HIS A 231 11.34 1.08 -2.81
N CYS A 232 11.82 0.38 -3.83
CA CYS A 232 12.87 0.94 -4.68
C CYS A 232 12.31 2.08 -5.56
N ALA A 233 13.09 3.12 -5.76
CA ALA A 233 12.79 4.27 -6.60
C ALA A 233 13.93 4.56 -7.61
N ALA A 234 14.76 3.55 -7.91
CA ALA A 234 15.68 3.61 -9.05
C ALA A 234 14.90 3.60 -10.37
N ALA A 235 15.46 4.21 -11.41
CA ALA A 235 14.79 4.33 -12.71
C ALA A 235 14.93 3.04 -13.54
N PRO A 236 13.84 2.56 -14.19
CA PRO A 236 12.48 3.07 -14.13
C PRO A 236 11.70 2.55 -12.92
N VAL A 237 11.24 3.46 -12.05
CA VAL A 237 10.54 3.16 -10.78
C VAL A 237 9.47 2.07 -10.88
N PRO A 238 8.51 2.12 -11.84
CA PRO A 238 7.45 1.11 -11.89
C PRO A 238 7.97 -0.31 -12.12
N VAL A 239 9.11 -0.47 -12.81
CA VAL A 239 9.71 -1.79 -13.09
C VAL A 239 10.26 -2.39 -11.79
N HIS A 240 10.97 -1.61 -10.99
CA HIS A 240 11.51 -2.10 -9.71
C HIS A 240 10.41 -2.49 -8.73
N ILE A 241 9.34 -1.68 -8.64
CA ILE A 241 8.18 -1.98 -7.79
C ILE A 241 7.47 -3.25 -8.29
N ALA A 242 7.15 -3.33 -9.59
CA ALA A 242 6.47 -4.48 -10.18
C ALA A 242 7.28 -5.78 -10.06
N ASN A 243 8.61 -5.69 -10.06
CA ASN A 243 9.49 -6.85 -9.86
C ASN A 243 9.58 -7.31 -8.39
N GLY A 244 9.00 -6.61 -7.42
CA GLY A 244 8.93 -7.09 -6.03
C GLY A 244 9.68 -6.26 -5.00
N MET A 245 10.28 -5.12 -5.39
CA MET A 245 11.09 -4.30 -4.48
C MET A 245 10.24 -3.38 -3.61
N PHE A 246 9.54 -3.95 -2.64
CA PHE A 246 8.73 -3.22 -1.67
C PHE A 246 8.64 -3.95 -0.32
N GLY A 247 8.34 -3.22 0.75
CA GLY A 247 8.06 -3.78 2.07
C GLY A 247 7.30 -2.81 2.97
N LEU A 248 7.16 -3.15 4.25
CA LEU A 248 6.49 -2.30 5.24
C LEU A 248 7.43 -1.90 6.38
N MET A 249 7.31 -0.65 6.81
CA MET A 249 7.86 -0.12 8.05
C MET A 249 6.71 0.31 8.96
N TYR A 250 6.63 -0.28 10.16
CA TYR A 250 5.76 0.22 11.22
C TYR A 250 6.56 1.12 12.17
N VAL A 251 6.14 2.37 12.25
CA VAL A 251 6.63 3.36 13.21
C VAL A 251 5.63 3.44 14.35
N GLN A 252 5.95 2.78 15.45
CA GLN A 252 5.16 2.80 16.67
C GLN A 252 5.05 4.23 17.21
N PRO A 253 3.85 4.68 17.59
CA PRO A 253 3.67 5.94 18.32
C PRO A 253 4.62 6.05 19.50
N ALA A 254 5.09 7.27 19.71
CA ALA A 254 5.76 7.58 20.96
C ALA A 254 4.69 7.99 21.98
N ASP A 255 4.82 7.49 23.21
CA ASP A 255 4.02 8.01 24.32
C ASP A 255 4.39 9.48 24.57
N GLY A 256 3.39 10.36 24.53
CA GLY A 256 3.42 11.59 25.32
C GLY A 256 3.14 11.24 26.79
N GLU A 257 3.46 12.14 27.73
CA GLU A 257 3.05 11.95 29.13
C GLU A 257 1.53 11.74 29.21
N GLY A 258 1.10 10.48 29.43
CA GLY A 258 -0.31 10.09 29.31
C GLY A 258 -0.57 8.62 28.90
N GLY A 259 0.43 7.87 28.44
CA GLY A 259 0.43 6.40 28.41
C GLY A 259 -0.67 5.71 27.60
N GLY A 260 -0.99 6.20 26.40
CA GLY A 260 -2.12 5.68 25.63
C GLY A 260 -2.06 5.84 24.11
N SER A 261 -0.88 5.81 23.48
CA SER A 261 -0.77 5.94 22.01
C SER A 261 -0.38 4.65 21.28
N ASP A 262 0.02 3.59 21.97
CA ASP A 262 0.35 2.32 21.32
C ASP A 262 -0.86 1.57 20.78
N LEU A 263 -0.64 0.80 19.71
CA LEU A 263 -1.65 -0.14 19.22
C LEU A 263 -1.99 -1.15 20.34
N PRO A 264 -3.28 -1.49 20.55
CA PRO A 264 -3.66 -2.47 21.57
C PRO A 264 -2.96 -3.81 21.35
N ALA A 265 -2.62 -4.49 22.45
CA ALA A 265 -2.06 -5.84 22.40
C ALA A 265 -3.02 -6.81 21.68
N VAL A 266 -2.43 -7.72 20.91
CA VAL A 266 -3.14 -8.80 20.21
C VAL A 266 -2.39 -10.12 20.38
N ASP A 267 -3.09 -11.23 20.21
CA ASP A 267 -2.51 -12.57 20.38
C ASP A 267 -1.64 -12.99 19.17
N ARG A 268 -1.96 -12.46 17.97
CA ARG A 268 -1.24 -12.75 16.71
C ARG A 268 -1.05 -11.49 15.88
N GLU A 269 0.12 -11.32 15.29
CA GLU A 269 0.41 -10.29 14.29
C GLU A 269 0.88 -10.95 12.98
N TYR A 270 0.37 -10.46 11.84
CA TYR A 270 0.73 -10.94 10.52
C TYR A 270 1.08 -9.80 9.58
N TYR A 271 2.03 -10.07 8.69
CA TYR A 271 2.49 -9.19 7.63
C TYR A 271 1.98 -9.69 6.28
N VAL A 272 1.16 -8.88 5.60
CA VAL A 272 0.61 -9.23 4.29
C VAL A 272 0.76 -8.04 3.35
N MET A 273 1.33 -8.25 2.16
CA MET A 273 1.30 -7.24 1.10
C MET A 273 0.68 -7.78 -0.16
N GLN A 274 -0.20 -6.99 -0.76
CA GLN A 274 -0.69 -7.20 -2.11
C GLN A 274 0.24 -6.58 -3.13
N SER A 275 0.44 -7.26 -4.26
CA SER A 275 1.13 -6.74 -5.43
C SER A 275 0.57 -7.32 -6.72
N GLU A 276 0.71 -6.57 -7.81
CA GLU A 276 0.46 -7.04 -9.16
C GLU A 276 1.70 -7.67 -9.78
N VAL A 277 1.49 -8.59 -10.72
CA VAL A 277 2.53 -9.19 -11.55
C VAL A 277 2.14 -9.00 -13.00
N TYR A 278 3.04 -8.39 -13.77
CA TYR A 278 2.90 -8.12 -15.20
C TYR A 278 3.98 -8.88 -15.93
N HIS A 279 3.60 -9.83 -16.77
CA HIS A 279 4.56 -10.63 -17.50
C HIS A 279 4.18 -10.85 -18.96
N GLU A 280 5.17 -10.88 -19.85
CA GLU A 280 4.97 -11.22 -21.25
C GLU A 280 4.54 -12.70 -21.39
N PRO A 281 3.90 -13.09 -22.51
CA PRO A 281 3.71 -14.50 -22.81
C PRO A 281 5.04 -15.28 -22.70
N PRO A 282 5.02 -16.53 -22.23
CA PRO A 282 6.25 -17.32 -22.12
C PRO A 282 6.91 -17.47 -23.49
N GLU A 283 8.21 -17.23 -23.54
CA GLU A 283 9.00 -17.48 -24.75
C GLU A 283 8.94 -18.96 -25.12
N THR A 284 8.96 -19.26 -26.42
CA THR A 284 9.01 -20.64 -26.91
C THR A 284 10.46 -21.04 -27.11
N ASP A 285 10.87 -22.13 -26.47
CA ASP A 285 12.18 -22.72 -26.65
C ASP A 285 12.32 -23.23 -28.10
N GLU A 286 13.33 -22.73 -28.83
CA GLU A 286 13.50 -23.01 -30.26
C GLU A 286 13.86 -24.48 -30.55
N GLU A 287 14.48 -25.18 -29.60
CA GLU A 287 14.94 -26.56 -29.76
C GLU A 287 13.82 -27.57 -29.47
N THR A 288 13.02 -27.32 -28.45
CA THR A 288 11.97 -28.22 -27.97
C THR A 288 10.56 -27.82 -28.43
N GLY A 289 10.38 -26.59 -28.91
CA GLY A 289 9.10 -26.01 -29.30
C GLY A 289 8.13 -25.80 -28.13
N ARG A 290 8.62 -25.85 -26.88
CA ARG A 290 7.78 -25.75 -25.68
C ARG A 290 7.85 -24.35 -25.06
N PRO A 291 6.75 -23.83 -24.50
CA PRO A 291 6.78 -22.59 -23.73
C PRO A 291 7.71 -22.71 -22.50
N SER A 292 8.46 -21.66 -22.23
CA SER A 292 9.30 -21.52 -21.04
C SER A 292 8.46 -21.56 -19.76
N GLY A 293 9.02 -22.18 -18.72
CA GLY A 293 8.46 -22.13 -17.38
C GLY A 293 8.75 -20.82 -16.65
N THR A 294 9.53 -19.92 -17.24
CA THR A 294 9.87 -18.59 -16.70
C THR A 294 9.33 -17.52 -17.64
N VAL A 295 8.73 -16.48 -17.07
CA VAL A 295 8.19 -15.33 -17.79
C VAL A 295 8.88 -14.05 -17.34
N GLU A 296 8.96 -13.08 -18.24
CA GLU A 296 9.65 -11.79 -18.03
C GLU A 296 8.67 -10.64 -17.86
N PHE A 297 9.11 -9.53 -17.26
CA PHE A 297 8.28 -8.35 -17.01
C PHE A 297 7.66 -7.77 -18.30
N SER A 298 6.36 -7.40 -18.25
CA SER A 298 5.68 -6.70 -19.35
C SER A 298 5.42 -5.23 -19.02
N TYR A 299 6.27 -4.34 -19.53
CA TYR A 299 6.05 -2.88 -19.42
C TYR A 299 4.73 -2.42 -20.08
N PRO A 300 4.34 -2.93 -21.27
CA PRO A 300 3.06 -2.55 -21.89
C PRO A 300 1.83 -2.96 -21.07
N GLN A 301 1.83 -4.14 -20.42
CA GLN A 301 0.73 -4.53 -19.54
C GLN A 301 0.70 -3.69 -18.26
N GLY A 302 1.87 -3.36 -17.70
CA GLY A 302 2.00 -2.43 -16.59
C GLY A 302 1.37 -1.06 -16.90
N LEU A 303 1.63 -0.50 -18.08
CA LEU A 303 1.03 0.77 -18.53
C LEU A 303 -0.49 0.71 -18.75
N ARG A 304 -1.03 -0.47 -19.09
CA ARG A 304 -2.48 -0.66 -19.26
C ARG A 304 -3.19 -1.05 -17.97
N GLU A 305 -2.44 -1.25 -16.88
CA GLU A 305 -2.95 -1.75 -15.61
C GLU A 305 -3.68 -3.12 -15.76
N GLU A 306 -3.16 -3.96 -16.66
CA GLU A 306 -3.69 -5.29 -16.97
C GLU A 306 -2.79 -6.39 -16.39
N PRO A 307 -2.80 -6.65 -15.06
CA PRO A 307 -1.89 -7.63 -14.49
C PRO A 307 -2.31 -9.05 -14.84
N ASN A 308 -1.33 -9.93 -15.02
CA ASN A 308 -1.57 -11.35 -15.21
C ASN A 308 -1.92 -12.02 -13.88
N ALA A 309 -1.28 -11.61 -12.79
CA ALA A 309 -1.59 -12.06 -11.44
C ALA A 309 -1.69 -10.88 -10.46
N VAL A 310 -2.48 -11.06 -9.40
CA VAL A 310 -2.54 -10.18 -8.23
C VAL A 310 -2.39 -11.10 -7.04
N VAL A 311 -1.36 -10.92 -6.22
CA VAL A 311 -0.95 -11.92 -5.23
C VAL A 311 -0.73 -11.29 -3.86
N PHE A 312 -0.86 -12.11 -2.81
CA PHE A 312 -0.36 -11.74 -1.49
C PHE A 312 1.03 -12.35 -1.29
N ASN A 313 1.94 -11.57 -0.70
CA ASN A 313 3.30 -12.01 -0.36
C ASN A 313 4.06 -12.63 -1.54
N GLY A 314 3.96 -11.98 -2.71
CA GLY A 314 4.79 -12.21 -3.88
C GLY A 314 4.43 -13.42 -4.76
N ARG A 315 3.50 -14.29 -4.36
CA ARG A 315 3.08 -15.45 -5.18
C ARG A 315 1.70 -16.01 -4.80
N GLU A 316 1.01 -16.63 -5.75
CA GLU A 316 -0.36 -17.18 -5.59
C GLU A 316 -0.50 -18.13 -4.38
N ALA A 317 0.52 -18.94 -4.10
CA ALA A 317 0.46 -19.95 -3.05
C ALA A 317 0.90 -19.46 -1.66
N ALA A 318 1.38 -18.21 -1.53
CA ALA A 318 2.13 -17.75 -0.37
C ALA A 318 1.35 -17.86 0.95
N LEU A 319 0.03 -17.62 0.90
CA LEU A 319 -0.86 -17.64 2.07
C LEU A 319 -1.96 -18.70 1.98
N THR A 320 -1.88 -19.65 1.05
CA THR A 320 -2.93 -20.65 0.85
C THR A 320 -2.56 -22.00 1.42
N ARG A 321 -2.40 -23.04 0.59
CA ARG A 321 -2.15 -24.42 1.06
C ARG A 321 -0.73 -24.60 1.62
N GLU A 322 0.23 -23.83 1.13
CA GLU A 322 1.63 -23.96 1.56
C GLU A 322 1.87 -23.38 2.96
N ALA A 323 1.41 -22.15 3.19
CA ALA A 323 1.68 -21.43 4.44
C ALA A 323 0.48 -20.55 4.86
N PRO A 324 -0.67 -21.16 5.22
CA PRO A 324 -1.81 -20.39 5.70
C PRO A 324 -1.47 -19.72 7.04
N LEU A 325 -2.08 -18.56 7.27
CA LEU A 325 -2.08 -17.91 8.58
C LEU A 325 -2.84 -18.79 9.57
N LYS A 326 -2.50 -18.71 10.87
CA LYS A 326 -3.07 -19.58 11.90
C LYS A 326 -3.57 -18.80 13.11
N ALA A 327 -4.67 -19.22 13.71
CA ALA A 327 -5.11 -18.70 14.99
C ALA A 327 -5.91 -19.76 15.76
N ARG A 328 -6.28 -19.43 16.98
CA ARG A 328 -7.24 -20.22 17.78
C ARG A 328 -8.50 -19.41 18.06
N THR A 329 -9.61 -20.12 18.24
CA THR A 329 -10.84 -19.48 18.75
C THR A 329 -10.54 -18.75 20.04
N GLY A 330 -10.98 -17.50 20.14
CA GLY A 330 -10.68 -16.63 21.27
C GLY A 330 -9.40 -15.81 21.11
N GLU A 331 -8.59 -15.98 20.06
CA GLU A 331 -7.44 -15.10 19.79
C GLU A 331 -7.88 -13.81 19.03
N THR A 332 -7.24 -12.68 19.32
CA THR A 332 -7.23 -11.49 18.45
C THR A 332 -6.08 -11.57 17.45
N VAL A 333 -6.35 -11.18 16.21
CA VAL A 333 -5.37 -11.20 15.11
C VAL A 333 -5.27 -9.80 14.53
N ARG A 334 -4.05 -9.28 14.42
CA ARG A 334 -3.74 -8.07 13.67
C ARG A 334 -3.06 -8.42 12.36
N ILE A 335 -3.47 -7.77 11.28
CA ILE A 335 -2.80 -7.84 9.99
C ILE A 335 -2.29 -6.44 9.66
N PHE A 336 -0.98 -6.31 9.47
CA PHE A 336 -0.34 -5.17 8.83
C PHE A 336 -0.42 -5.41 7.33
N PHE A 337 -1.37 -4.75 6.68
CA PHE A 337 -1.65 -4.94 5.27
C PHE A 337 -1.08 -3.79 4.44
N GLY A 338 -0.22 -4.10 3.49
CA GLY A 338 0.28 -3.14 2.50
C GLY A 338 -0.29 -3.42 1.12
N ASN A 339 -0.43 -2.40 0.30
CA ASN A 339 -0.66 -2.55 -1.12
C ASN A 339 0.48 -1.90 -1.88
N ALA A 340 1.41 -2.72 -2.37
CA ALA A 340 2.55 -2.24 -3.13
C ALA A 340 2.14 -1.68 -4.51
N GLY A 341 1.02 -2.17 -5.06
CA GLY A 341 0.62 -1.88 -6.43
C GLY A 341 1.45 -2.67 -7.45
N PRO A 342 1.99 -2.03 -8.52
CA PRO A 342 2.14 -0.58 -8.66
C PRO A 342 0.87 0.23 -8.95
N ASN A 343 -0.22 -0.36 -9.45
CA ASN A 343 -1.33 0.41 -10.02
C ASN A 343 -2.67 0.26 -9.28
N LEU A 344 -3.05 -0.96 -8.89
CA LEU A 344 -4.40 -1.27 -8.46
C LEU A 344 -4.62 -0.94 -6.97
N THR A 345 -5.79 -0.39 -6.67
CA THR A 345 -6.28 -0.27 -5.28
C THR A 345 -6.86 -1.60 -4.80
N SER A 346 -6.45 -2.08 -3.62
CA SER A 346 -7.00 -3.29 -3.00
C SER A 346 -8.29 -3.00 -2.25
N SER A 347 -9.28 -3.88 -2.35
CA SER A 347 -10.47 -3.89 -1.48
C SER A 347 -10.36 -5.03 -0.46
N LEU A 348 -9.48 -4.90 0.53
CA LEU A 348 -9.19 -5.96 1.50
C LEU A 348 -10.45 -6.37 2.26
N HIS A 349 -10.74 -7.67 2.23
CA HIS A 349 -11.82 -8.32 2.96
C HIS A 349 -11.36 -9.66 3.53
N VAL A 350 -11.95 -10.07 4.67
CA VAL A 350 -11.77 -11.42 5.25
C VAL A 350 -13.13 -12.09 5.33
N ILE A 351 -13.37 -13.03 4.40
CA ILE A 351 -14.62 -13.77 4.29
C ILE A 351 -14.89 -14.50 5.61
N GLY A 352 -16.10 -14.32 6.14
CA GLY A 352 -16.54 -14.90 7.42
C GLY A 352 -16.20 -14.04 8.64
N SER A 353 -15.55 -12.89 8.48
CA SER A 353 -15.16 -12.01 9.59
C SER A 353 -15.46 -10.52 9.33
N HIS A 354 -15.25 -9.71 10.35
CA HIS A 354 -15.32 -8.25 10.30
C HIS A 354 -14.12 -7.67 11.05
N PHE A 355 -13.60 -6.54 10.56
CA PHE A 355 -12.52 -5.84 11.23
C PHE A 355 -13.06 -5.11 12.47
N ARG A 356 -12.67 -5.57 13.65
CA ARG A 356 -12.99 -4.93 14.94
C ARG A 356 -12.38 -3.55 15.03
N ARG A 357 -11.17 -3.37 14.48
CA ARG A 357 -10.50 -2.08 14.29
C ARG A 357 -9.91 -2.01 12.90
N VAL A 358 -10.02 -0.85 12.27
CA VAL A 358 -9.36 -0.51 11.00
C VAL A 358 -8.67 0.83 11.18
N TYR A 359 -7.35 0.80 11.12
CA TYR A 359 -6.47 1.95 11.01
C TYR A 359 -6.28 2.21 9.51
N ARG A 360 -7.12 3.10 8.96
CA ARG A 360 -7.12 3.41 7.53
C ARG A 360 -5.86 4.19 7.16
N ASP A 361 -5.39 3.99 5.94
CA ASP A 361 -4.27 4.75 5.36
C ASP A 361 -2.97 4.70 6.20
N GLY A 362 -2.83 3.69 7.06
CA GLY A 362 -1.70 3.52 7.98
C GLY A 362 -1.74 4.45 9.21
N ASP A 363 -2.78 5.25 9.38
CA ASP A 363 -2.94 6.18 10.51
C ASP A 363 -3.25 5.45 11.81
N VAL A 364 -2.32 5.56 12.76
CA VAL A 364 -2.39 4.96 14.10
C VAL A 364 -2.72 5.96 15.21
N LEU A 365 -2.83 7.25 14.89
CA LEU A 365 -3.17 8.30 15.85
C LEU A 365 -4.68 8.55 15.89
N SER A 366 -5.35 8.53 14.74
CA SER A 366 -6.80 8.69 14.71
C SER A 366 -7.53 7.50 15.33
N PRO A 367 -8.72 7.71 15.91
CA PRO A 367 -9.56 6.61 16.35
C PRO A 367 -9.85 5.64 15.19
N PRO A 368 -9.63 4.32 15.36
CA PRO A 368 -9.81 3.37 14.27
C PRO A 368 -11.30 3.20 13.95
N GLY A 369 -11.60 2.93 12.68
CA GLY A 369 -12.91 2.44 12.26
C GLY A 369 -13.26 1.14 12.98
N ARG A 370 -14.53 0.92 13.31
CA ARG A 370 -14.97 -0.26 14.08
C ARG A 370 -16.00 -1.05 13.29
N PHE A 371 -15.90 -2.38 13.34
CA PHE A 371 -16.83 -3.32 12.70
C PHE A 371 -16.97 -3.13 11.18
N VAL A 372 -15.86 -2.84 10.51
CA VAL A 372 -15.81 -2.61 9.07
C VAL A 372 -15.73 -3.96 8.35
N GLY A 373 -16.54 -4.15 7.30
CA GLY A 373 -16.51 -5.38 6.50
C GLY A 373 -15.35 -5.42 5.48
N THR A 374 -15.09 -4.30 4.80
CA THR A 374 -14.09 -4.19 3.73
C THR A 374 -13.40 -2.84 3.82
N VAL A 375 -12.08 -2.79 3.58
CA VAL A 375 -11.30 -1.55 3.58
C VAL A 375 -10.58 -1.38 2.25
N GLY A 376 -10.64 -0.17 1.68
CA GLY A 376 -9.85 0.20 0.51
C GLY A 376 -8.42 0.53 0.92
N VAL A 377 -7.42 0.05 0.17
CA VAL A 377 -6.00 0.34 0.39
C VAL A 377 -5.38 0.76 -0.95
N PRO A 378 -5.01 2.04 -1.14
CA PRO A 378 -4.48 2.53 -2.42
C PRO A 378 -3.12 1.93 -2.74
N PRO A 379 -2.67 1.92 -4.01
CA PRO A 379 -1.31 1.53 -4.35
C PRO A 379 -0.30 2.45 -3.64
N GLY A 380 0.79 1.89 -3.13
CA GLY A 380 1.74 2.59 -2.26
C GLY A 380 1.20 2.89 -0.85
N GLY A 381 0.00 2.42 -0.51
CA GLY A 381 -0.63 2.63 0.80
C GLY A 381 -0.60 1.40 1.70
N ALA A 382 -1.09 1.59 2.92
CA ALA A 382 -1.22 0.51 3.90
C ALA A 382 -2.45 0.70 4.79
N ALA A 383 -2.82 -0.35 5.51
CA ALA A 383 -3.83 -0.34 6.56
C ALA A 383 -3.48 -1.36 7.65
N ILE A 384 -3.91 -1.12 8.88
CA ILE A 384 -3.83 -2.12 9.95
C ILE A 384 -5.24 -2.55 10.31
N VAL A 385 -5.48 -3.86 10.35
CA VAL A 385 -6.79 -4.41 10.71
C VAL A 385 -6.68 -5.39 11.86
N ASP A 386 -7.56 -5.23 12.85
CA ASP A 386 -7.72 -6.19 13.95
C ASP A 386 -9.01 -6.99 13.74
N LEU A 387 -8.96 -8.31 13.92
CA LEU A 387 -10.11 -9.20 13.92
C LEU A 387 -10.09 -10.13 15.14
N LYS A 388 -11.24 -10.74 15.44
CA LYS A 388 -11.38 -11.73 16.51
C LYS A 388 -11.78 -13.07 15.90
N ALA A 389 -11.00 -14.11 16.18
CA ALA A 389 -11.34 -15.47 15.79
C ALA A 389 -12.42 -16.02 16.74
N VAL A 390 -13.69 -16.05 16.30
CA VAL A 390 -14.82 -16.43 17.16
C VAL A 390 -15.24 -17.89 16.97
N VAL A 391 -15.14 -18.41 15.74
CA VAL A 391 -15.58 -19.74 15.34
C VAL A 391 -14.40 -20.45 14.66
N PRO A 392 -14.22 -21.77 14.82
CA PRO A 392 -13.18 -22.50 14.11
C PRO A 392 -13.54 -22.64 12.62
N GLY A 393 -12.53 -22.72 11.76
CA GLY A 393 -12.69 -22.84 10.32
C GLY A 393 -11.63 -22.07 9.53
N THR A 394 -11.76 -22.09 8.21
CA THR A 394 -10.90 -21.33 7.30
C THR A 394 -11.58 -20.02 6.93
N TYR A 395 -10.93 -18.92 7.26
CA TYR A 395 -11.31 -17.56 6.87
C TYR A 395 -10.47 -17.13 5.68
N THR A 396 -11.09 -16.54 4.67
CA THR A 396 -10.40 -16.28 3.40
C THR A 396 -10.16 -14.79 3.20
N LEU A 397 -8.90 -14.39 3.20
CA LEU A 397 -8.43 -13.05 2.86
C LEU A 397 -8.52 -12.89 1.35
N VAL A 398 -9.11 -11.78 0.87
CA VAL A 398 -9.26 -11.49 -0.56
C VAL A 398 -9.11 -10.00 -0.85
N ASP A 399 -8.74 -9.70 -2.10
CA ASP A 399 -9.12 -8.44 -2.73
C ASP A 399 -10.55 -8.57 -3.29
N HIS A 400 -11.48 -7.77 -2.74
CA HIS A 400 -12.89 -7.85 -3.07
C HIS A 400 -13.27 -7.18 -4.42
N ALA A 401 -12.30 -6.67 -5.18
CA ALA A 401 -12.43 -6.60 -6.63
C ALA A 401 -12.37 -8.04 -7.21
N ILE A 402 -13.45 -8.78 -7.00
CA ILE A 402 -13.42 -10.22 -6.70
C ILE A 402 -12.84 -11.12 -7.81
N PHE A 403 -12.85 -10.68 -9.07
CA PHE A 403 -12.16 -11.40 -10.16
C PHE A 403 -10.65 -11.53 -9.91
N ARG A 404 -10.05 -10.69 -9.05
CA ARG A 404 -8.64 -10.81 -8.65
C ARG A 404 -8.35 -12.05 -7.81
N LEU A 405 -9.38 -12.67 -7.22
CA LEU A 405 -9.23 -14.00 -6.62
C LEU A 405 -8.72 -15.02 -7.65
N ASP A 406 -9.27 -14.99 -8.87
CA ASP A 406 -8.83 -15.88 -9.95
C ASP A 406 -7.46 -15.50 -10.51
N LYS A 407 -6.96 -14.30 -10.17
CA LYS A 407 -5.58 -13.86 -10.42
C LYS A 407 -4.62 -14.15 -9.27
N GLY A 408 -5.07 -14.78 -8.18
CA GLY A 408 -4.22 -15.18 -7.05
C GLY A 408 -4.37 -14.37 -5.77
N ALA A 409 -5.29 -13.40 -5.68
CA ALA A 409 -5.41 -12.51 -4.54
C ALA A 409 -6.21 -13.18 -3.40
N VAL A 410 -5.66 -14.27 -2.88
CA VAL A 410 -6.29 -15.15 -1.90
C VAL A 410 -5.29 -15.59 -0.83
N GLY A 411 -5.73 -15.57 0.42
CA GLY A 411 -5.00 -16.12 1.55
C GLY A 411 -5.94 -16.75 2.56
N PHE A 412 -5.44 -17.66 3.39
CA PHE A 412 -6.22 -18.38 4.39
C PHE A 412 -5.75 -18.05 5.80
N LEU A 413 -6.70 -17.82 6.69
CA LEU A 413 -6.52 -17.82 8.13
C LEU A 413 -7.27 -19.03 8.70
N ASN A 414 -6.50 -20.05 9.09
CA ASN A 414 -7.03 -21.28 9.66
C ASN A 414 -7.15 -21.14 11.18
N VAL A 415 -8.39 -21.19 11.66
CA VAL A 415 -8.73 -21.06 13.08
C VAL A 415 -9.10 -22.43 13.65
N ALA A 416 -8.36 -22.87 14.67
CA ALA A 416 -8.66 -24.11 15.40
C ALA A 416 -9.34 -23.82 16.74
N GLY A 417 -10.25 -24.67 17.18
CA GLY A 417 -10.88 -24.56 18.50
C GLY A 417 -12.29 -25.12 18.56
N GLU A 418 -13.01 -24.77 19.62
CA GLU A 418 -14.36 -25.27 19.87
C GLU A 418 -15.41 -24.54 19.02
N ALA A 419 -16.36 -25.30 18.48
CA ALA A 419 -17.48 -24.73 17.75
C ALA A 419 -18.35 -23.83 18.66
N ARG A 420 -18.97 -22.82 18.06
CA ARG A 420 -19.90 -21.90 18.73
C ARG A 420 -21.24 -21.91 17.99
N PRO A 421 -22.11 -22.92 18.23
CA PRO A 421 -23.39 -23.05 17.52
C PRO A 421 -24.35 -21.87 17.73
N ASP A 422 -24.16 -21.10 18.81
CA ASP A 422 -24.87 -19.86 19.08
C ASP A 422 -24.49 -18.72 18.11
N VAL A 423 -23.32 -18.81 17.47
CA VAL A 423 -22.80 -17.82 16.50
C VAL A 423 -22.88 -18.35 15.06
N TYR A 424 -22.45 -19.58 14.83
CA TYR A 424 -22.37 -20.19 13.50
C TYR A 424 -22.69 -21.68 13.60
N GLY A 425 -23.82 -22.06 13.02
CA GLY A 425 -24.31 -23.42 13.02
C GLY A 425 -25.52 -23.58 12.09
N SER A 426 -25.81 -24.82 11.72
CA SER A 426 -26.98 -25.20 10.94
C SER A 426 -27.56 -26.50 11.52
N ALA A 427 -28.88 -26.64 11.46
CA ALA A 427 -29.54 -27.91 11.75
C ALA A 427 -29.33 -28.94 10.61
N GLU A 428 -29.02 -28.45 9.41
CA GLU A 428 -28.69 -29.25 8.24
C GLU A 428 -27.17 -29.43 8.10
N PRO A 429 -26.69 -30.60 7.64
CA PRO A 429 -25.27 -30.81 7.41
C PRO A 429 -24.74 -29.86 6.33
N PRO A 430 -23.47 -29.41 6.41
CA PRO A 430 -22.87 -28.60 5.36
C PRO A 430 -22.83 -29.38 4.04
N ALA A 431 -23.27 -28.75 2.95
CA ALA A 431 -23.17 -29.30 1.61
C ALA A 431 -21.86 -28.85 0.94
N PRO A 432 -21.14 -29.74 0.24
CA PRO A 432 -19.93 -29.34 -0.48
C PRO A 432 -20.26 -28.40 -1.63
N CYS A 433 -19.55 -27.27 -1.71
CA CYS A 433 -19.65 -26.36 -2.84
C CYS A 433 -18.74 -26.86 -3.97
N VAL A 434 -19.28 -27.68 -4.87
CA VAL A 434 -18.52 -28.31 -5.96
C VAL A 434 -17.86 -27.23 -6.83
N GLY A 435 -16.52 -27.30 -6.94
CA GLY A 435 -15.72 -26.36 -7.74
C GLY A 435 -15.33 -25.06 -7.01
N CYS A 436 -15.68 -24.90 -5.72
CA CYS A 436 -15.34 -23.70 -4.97
C CYS A 436 -13.84 -23.64 -4.62
N LYS A 437 -13.21 -22.50 -4.88
CA LYS A 437 -11.80 -22.22 -4.51
C LYS A 437 -11.64 -21.66 -3.09
N LEU A 438 -12.75 -21.32 -2.42
CA LEU A 438 -12.75 -20.52 -1.18
C LEU A 438 -12.91 -21.33 0.10
N HIS A 439 -13.66 -22.43 0.07
CA HIS A 439 -13.99 -23.24 1.23
C HIS A 439 -13.89 -24.71 0.80
N ALA A 440 -12.74 -25.32 1.08
CA ALA A 440 -12.46 -26.72 0.78
C ALA A 440 -12.62 -27.60 2.02
#